data_AF-A0A2G1YK69-F1
#
_entry.id   AF-A0A2G1YK69-F1
#
_cell.length_a   1.000
_cell.length_b   1.000
_cell.length_c   1.000
_cell.angle_alpha   90.00
_cell.angle_beta   90.00
_cell.angle_gamma   90.00
#
_symmetry.space_group_name_H-M   'P 1'
#
loop_
_entity.id
_entity.type
_entity.pdbx_description
1 polymer ?
#
loop_
_entity_poly.entity_id
_entity_poly.type
_entity_poly.pdbx_seq_one_letter_code
_entity_poly.pdbx_strand_id
1 'polypeptide(L)'
;MDVRIEDQPGFRRRIVITPNSDRSTCEVEDDYHHMKLSLIHDGERATQVEALMIRVPWTTCPGARAVAEATFTDIRLDAFARRGEKKANCTHLHDLAIWAAAHALDAAPTCYDVFVSDPVDGLSAAELRRNGTALLRWNVSGFTIVDPPVLAGLPLTGINEWIATRDPAGQEAARILRWACLLAHGRQRARRKLSYEQADLPAGQCFTFQPERMATAARTFDTFVDFSETGTMPLSH
;
A
#
# COMPACT_ATOMS: atom_id res chain seq x y z
N MET A 1 2.69 6.40 31.06
CA MET A 1 1.58 6.49 30.10
C MET A 1 2.15 6.06 28.78
N ASP A 2 1.70 4.94 28.22
CA ASP A 2 2.14 4.52 26.90
C ASP A 2 1.61 5.53 25.87
N VAL A 3 2.52 6.14 25.11
CA VAL A 3 2.16 7.09 24.05
C VAL A 3 1.49 6.30 22.93
N ARG A 4 0.28 6.69 22.54
CA ARG A 4 -0.43 6.02 21.44
C ARG A 4 0.37 6.13 20.15
N ILE A 5 0.39 5.08 19.33
CA ILE A 5 1.22 5.04 18.12
C ILE A 5 0.87 6.15 17.12
N GLU A 6 -0.41 6.56 17.07
CA GLU A 6 -0.87 7.68 16.23
C GLU A 6 -0.29 9.03 16.65
N ASP A 7 0.11 9.20 17.92
CA ASP A 7 0.68 10.44 18.46
C ASP A 7 2.21 10.49 18.33
N GLN A 8 2.85 9.40 17.87
CA GLN A 8 4.31 9.32 17.69
C GLN A 8 4.72 9.74 16.27
N PRO A 9 5.88 10.37 16.05
CA PRO A 9 6.38 10.60 14.69
C PRO A 9 6.43 9.30 13.88
N GLY A 10 6.05 9.34 12.60
CA GLY A 10 6.11 8.15 11.77
C GLY A 10 5.29 8.20 10.49
N PHE A 11 5.35 7.10 9.75
CA PHE A 11 4.58 6.90 8.51
C PHE A 11 3.10 6.70 8.84
N ARG A 12 2.23 7.29 8.01
CA ARG A 12 0.78 7.09 8.07
C ARG A 12 0.26 6.64 6.73
N ARG A 13 -0.67 5.70 6.74
CA ARG A 13 -1.37 5.27 5.54
C ARG A 13 -2.82 4.97 5.85
N ARG A 14 -3.72 5.46 5.00
CA ARG A 14 -5.13 5.07 5.01
C ARG A 14 -5.48 4.43 3.68
N ILE A 15 -6.26 3.35 3.73
CA ILE A 15 -6.89 2.73 2.57
C ILE A 15 -8.40 2.73 2.83
N VAL A 16 -9.19 3.26 1.90
CA VAL A 16 -10.65 3.26 1.99
C VAL A 16 -11.20 2.50 0.79
N ILE A 17 -12.08 1.54 1.04
CA ILE A 17 -12.74 0.72 0.03
C ILE A 17 -14.25 0.92 0.18
N THR A 18 -14.88 1.44 -0.86
CA THR A 18 -16.29 1.83 -0.85
C THR A 18 -17.04 1.04 -1.93
N PRO A 19 -17.78 -0.01 -1.57
CA PRO A 19 -18.66 -0.71 -2.48
C PRO A 19 -19.94 0.08 -2.74
N ASN A 20 -20.47 -0.09 -3.95
CA ASN A 20 -21.80 0.36 -4.39
C ASN A 20 -22.36 -0.70 -5.35
N SER A 21 -23.63 -0.57 -5.72
CA SER A 21 -24.33 -1.56 -6.56
C SER A 21 -23.65 -1.85 -7.91
N ASP A 22 -23.07 -0.84 -8.54
CA ASP A 22 -22.49 -0.89 -9.88
C ASP A 22 -21.00 -0.52 -9.91
N ARG A 23 -20.41 -0.26 -8.74
CA ARG A 23 -19.06 0.30 -8.63
C ARG A 23 -18.44 0.03 -7.27
N SER A 24 -17.16 -0.33 -7.28
CA SER A 24 -16.31 -0.34 -6.09
C SER A 24 -15.15 0.64 -6.28
N THR A 25 -14.88 1.49 -5.28
CA THR A 25 -13.73 2.40 -5.31
C THR A 25 -12.76 2.04 -4.20
N CYS A 26 -11.47 1.96 -4.52
CA CYS A 26 -10.39 1.79 -3.55
C CYS A 26 -9.41 2.95 -3.64
N GLU A 27 -9.22 3.64 -2.52
CA GLU A 27 -8.38 4.82 -2.39
C GLU A 27 -7.29 4.57 -1.37
N VAL A 28 -6.08 5.04 -1.64
CA VAL A 28 -4.98 5.03 -0.70
C VAL A 28 -4.35 6.40 -0.63
N GLU A 29 -4.06 6.83 0.59
CA GLU A 29 -3.18 7.96 0.83
C GLU A 29 -2.16 7.60 1.92
N ASP A 30 -0.91 7.95 1.67
CA ASP A 30 0.20 7.87 2.61
C ASP A 30 1.21 8.99 2.36
N ASP A 31 2.31 9.03 3.12
CA ASP A 31 3.32 10.10 3.02
C ASP A 31 3.83 10.36 1.58
N TYR A 32 3.79 9.37 0.69
CA TYR A 32 4.31 9.45 -0.68
C TYR A 32 3.26 9.31 -1.78
N HIS A 33 2.11 8.72 -1.48
CA HIS A 33 1.12 8.29 -2.46
C HIS A 33 -0.24 8.88 -2.15
N HIS A 34 -0.96 9.28 -3.19
CA HIS A 34 -2.40 9.49 -3.13
C HIS A 34 -2.95 8.97 -4.46
N MET A 35 -3.68 7.86 -4.42
CA MET A 35 -4.18 7.17 -5.61
C MET A 35 -5.58 6.62 -5.37
N LYS A 36 -6.36 6.55 -6.43
CA LYS A 36 -7.70 5.98 -6.45
C LYS A 36 -7.83 5.04 -7.63
N LEU A 37 -8.53 3.94 -7.42
CA LEU A 37 -8.99 3.05 -8.47
C LEU A 37 -10.50 2.86 -8.35
N SER A 38 -11.20 3.11 -9.44
CA SER A 38 -12.63 2.86 -9.58
C SER A 38 -12.85 1.64 -10.46
N LEU A 39 -13.64 0.70 -9.96
CA LEU A 39 -14.01 -0.54 -10.63
C LEU A 39 -15.51 -0.49 -10.91
N ILE A 40 -15.92 -0.31 -12.15
CA ILE A 40 -17.33 -0.40 -12.56
C ILE A 40 -17.63 -1.86 -12.87
N HIS A 41 -18.74 -2.40 -12.35
CA HIS A 41 -19.07 -3.80 -12.49
C HIS A 41 -20.57 -4.09 -12.59
N ASP A 42 -20.91 -5.24 -13.17
CA ASP A 42 -22.27 -5.77 -13.26
C ASP A 42 -22.65 -6.69 -12.07
N GLY A 43 -21.74 -6.83 -11.10
CA GLY A 43 -21.88 -7.72 -9.95
C GLY A 43 -21.09 -9.02 -10.08
N GLU A 44 -20.62 -9.36 -11.28
CA GLU A 44 -19.74 -10.51 -11.52
C GLU A 44 -18.42 -10.12 -12.18
N ARG A 45 -18.41 -9.06 -12.97
CA ARG A 45 -17.32 -8.67 -13.87
C ARG A 45 -17.09 -7.17 -13.86
N ALA A 46 -15.83 -6.80 -13.94
CA ALA A 46 -15.38 -5.45 -14.18
C ALA A 46 -15.64 -5.05 -15.62
N THR A 47 -16.61 -4.18 -15.87
CA THR A 47 -16.90 -3.65 -17.21
C THR A 47 -15.96 -2.51 -17.57
N GLN A 48 -15.45 -1.80 -16.57
CA GLN A 48 -14.48 -0.73 -16.74
C GLN A 48 -13.63 -0.57 -15.47
N VAL A 49 -12.35 -0.22 -15.67
CA VAL A 49 -11.44 0.17 -14.60
C VAL A 49 -10.90 1.56 -14.91
N GLU A 50 -10.85 2.43 -13.90
CA GLU A 50 -10.31 3.78 -14.01
C GLU A 50 -9.30 4.00 -12.89
N ALA A 51 -8.08 4.42 -13.25
CA ALA A 51 -7.05 4.73 -12.27
C ALA A 51 -6.77 6.23 -12.21
N LEU A 52 -6.65 6.77 -10.99
CA LEU A 52 -6.22 8.14 -10.73
C LEU A 52 -4.99 8.14 -9.82
N MET A 53 -3.99 8.94 -10.17
CA MET A 53 -2.76 9.11 -9.39
C MET A 53 -2.55 10.59 -9.10
N ILE A 54 -2.89 11.01 -7.89
CA ILE A 54 -2.90 12.41 -7.44
C ILE A 54 -1.50 12.80 -6.94
N ARG A 55 -0.92 11.94 -6.10
CA ARG A 55 0.44 12.10 -5.59
C ARG A 55 1.22 10.82 -5.85
N VAL A 56 2.38 10.99 -6.48
CA VAL A 56 3.28 9.90 -6.87
C VAL A 56 4.71 10.21 -6.45
N PRO A 57 5.54 9.20 -6.17
CA PRO A 57 6.93 9.38 -5.75
C PRO A 57 7.94 9.41 -6.91
N TRP A 58 7.52 9.09 -8.14
CA TRP A 58 8.39 9.09 -9.33
C TRP A 58 7.68 9.68 -10.54
N THR A 59 8.43 10.41 -11.38
CA THR A 59 7.92 11.06 -12.59
C THR A 59 7.31 10.09 -13.62
N THR A 60 7.74 8.82 -13.63
CA THR A 60 7.24 7.81 -14.57
C THR A 60 6.02 7.03 -14.05
N CYS A 61 5.67 7.15 -12.77
CA CYS A 61 4.52 6.45 -12.17
C CYS A 61 3.20 6.66 -12.92
N PRO A 62 2.83 7.87 -13.40
CA PRO A 62 1.54 8.11 -14.06
C PRO A 62 1.27 7.20 -15.27
N GLY A 63 2.31 6.71 -15.96
CA GLY A 63 2.15 5.78 -17.08
C GLY A 63 1.57 4.42 -16.70
N ALA A 64 1.59 4.06 -15.41
CA ALA A 64 1.06 2.79 -14.93
C ALA A 64 -0.47 2.70 -14.97
N ARG A 65 -1.17 3.84 -15.10
CA ARG A 65 -2.64 3.89 -15.16
C ARG A 65 -3.18 3.01 -16.29
N ALA A 66 -2.71 3.24 -17.52
CA ALA A 66 -3.17 2.49 -18.69
C ALA A 66 -2.89 0.99 -18.57
N VAL A 67 -1.81 0.60 -17.90
CA VAL A 67 -1.49 -0.81 -17.65
C VAL A 67 -2.47 -1.44 -16.68
N ALA A 68 -2.82 -0.75 -15.59
CA ALA A 68 -3.81 -1.24 -14.63
C ALA A 68 -5.20 -1.36 -15.27
N GLU A 69 -5.62 -0.34 -16.01
CA GLU A 69 -6.91 -0.33 -16.72
C GLU A 69 -6.99 -1.51 -17.71
N ALA A 70 -5.94 -1.73 -18.52
CA ALA A 70 -5.88 -2.85 -19.45
C ALA A 70 -5.77 -4.23 -18.76
N THR A 71 -5.11 -4.31 -17.60
CA THR A 71 -4.94 -5.59 -16.87
C THR A 71 -6.26 -6.11 -16.31
N PHE A 72 -7.12 -5.20 -15.87
CA PHE A 72 -8.28 -5.53 -15.02
C PHE A 72 -9.65 -5.25 -15.65
N THR A 73 -9.73 -4.54 -16.78
CA THR A 73 -10.98 -4.41 -17.54
C THR A 73 -11.38 -5.75 -18.15
N ASP A 74 -12.68 -6.03 -18.16
CA ASP A 74 -13.26 -7.28 -18.65
C ASP A 74 -12.71 -8.51 -17.92
N ILE A 75 -12.57 -8.40 -16.60
CA ILE A 75 -12.15 -9.50 -15.72
C ILE A 75 -13.26 -9.79 -14.71
N ARG A 76 -13.51 -11.09 -14.44
CA ARG A 76 -14.41 -11.51 -13.35
C ARG A 76 -13.86 -11.04 -12.00
N LEU A 77 -14.72 -10.51 -11.12
CA LEU A 77 -14.32 -10.01 -9.79
C LEU A 77 -13.55 -11.08 -9.00
N ASP A 78 -14.00 -12.34 -9.04
CA ASP A 78 -13.37 -13.49 -8.38
C ASP A 78 -12.01 -13.93 -8.94
N ALA A 79 -11.58 -13.35 -10.06
CA ALA A 79 -10.34 -13.66 -10.77
C ALA A 79 -9.24 -12.61 -10.56
N PHE A 80 -9.55 -11.45 -9.97
CA PHE A 80 -8.59 -10.36 -9.78
C PHE A 80 -7.35 -10.79 -9.01
N ALA A 81 -7.54 -11.50 -7.89
CA ALA A 81 -6.43 -11.97 -7.05
C ALA A 81 -5.49 -12.97 -7.76
N ARG A 82 -5.94 -13.59 -8.85
CA ARG A 82 -5.14 -14.53 -9.67
C ARG A 82 -4.47 -13.87 -10.87
N ARG A 83 -4.70 -12.58 -11.14
CA ARG A 83 -4.04 -11.87 -12.25
C ARG A 83 -2.54 -11.73 -11.94
N GLY A 84 -1.72 -12.15 -12.90
CA GLY A 84 -0.29 -12.42 -12.72
C GLY A 84 0.61 -11.26 -13.15
N GLU A 85 0.07 -10.20 -13.74
CA GLU A 85 0.82 -9.07 -14.29
C GLU A 85 1.35 -8.08 -13.23
N LYS A 86 1.59 -8.55 -11.99
CA LYS A 86 1.96 -7.70 -10.85
C LYS A 86 3.20 -6.85 -11.10
N LYS A 87 4.24 -7.42 -11.71
CA LYS A 87 5.50 -6.71 -11.98
C LYS A 87 5.38 -5.67 -13.11
N ALA A 88 4.50 -5.93 -14.09
CA ALA A 88 4.22 -4.99 -15.17
C ALA A 88 3.40 -3.79 -14.67
N ASN A 89 2.60 -3.98 -13.63
CA ASN A 89 1.77 -2.95 -13.02
C ASN A 89 2.53 -2.09 -11.99
N CYS A 90 1.95 -0.95 -11.63
CA CYS A 90 2.28 -0.30 -10.37
C CYS A 90 1.74 -1.18 -9.23
N THR A 91 2.58 -1.57 -8.28
CA THR A 91 2.18 -2.38 -7.12
C THR A 91 0.98 -1.77 -6.39
N HIS A 92 0.95 -0.44 -6.26
CA HIS A 92 -0.16 0.26 -5.61
C HIS A 92 -1.47 0.11 -6.38
N LEU A 93 -1.52 0.47 -7.67
CA LEU A 93 -2.76 0.34 -8.46
C LEU A 93 -3.21 -1.13 -8.57
N HIS A 94 -2.27 -2.07 -8.67
CA HIS A 94 -2.58 -3.50 -8.70
C HIS A 94 -3.23 -3.97 -7.40
N ASP A 95 -2.68 -3.56 -6.24
CA ASP A 95 -3.26 -3.91 -4.94
C ASP A 95 -4.64 -3.23 -4.77
N LEU A 96 -4.81 -1.95 -5.18
CA LEU A 96 -6.12 -1.28 -5.17
C LEU A 96 -7.16 -2.00 -6.03
N ALA A 97 -6.77 -2.51 -7.21
CA ALA A 97 -7.66 -3.27 -8.08
C ALA A 97 -8.14 -4.55 -7.40
N ILE A 98 -7.22 -5.31 -6.79
CA ILE A 98 -7.55 -6.53 -6.06
C ILE A 98 -8.50 -6.25 -4.91
N TRP A 99 -8.23 -5.20 -4.11
CA TRP A 99 -9.08 -4.85 -2.97
C TRP A 99 -10.44 -4.31 -3.41
N ALA A 100 -10.50 -3.48 -4.46
CA ALA A 100 -11.76 -3.00 -5.01
C ALA A 100 -12.66 -4.18 -5.44
N ALA A 101 -12.10 -5.19 -6.11
CA ALA A 101 -12.85 -6.37 -6.53
C ALA A 101 -13.24 -7.28 -5.36
N ALA A 102 -12.33 -7.52 -4.41
CA ALA A 102 -12.58 -8.39 -3.26
C ALA A 102 -13.73 -7.88 -2.37
N HIS A 103 -13.88 -6.56 -2.28
CA HIS A 103 -14.90 -5.90 -1.47
C HIS A 103 -16.08 -5.38 -2.28
N ALA A 104 -16.15 -5.63 -3.60
CA ALA A 104 -17.12 -4.97 -4.49
C ALA A 104 -18.59 -5.19 -4.10
N LEU A 105 -18.88 -6.31 -3.44
CA LEU A 105 -20.23 -6.71 -3.03
C LEU A 105 -20.45 -6.61 -1.51
N ASP A 106 -19.50 -6.03 -0.78
CA ASP A 106 -19.66 -5.82 0.66
C ASP A 106 -20.82 -4.84 0.94
N ALA A 107 -21.51 -5.04 2.06
CA ALA A 107 -22.64 -4.19 2.43
C ALA A 107 -22.23 -2.81 2.97
N ALA A 108 -20.95 -2.63 3.33
CA ALA A 108 -20.45 -1.41 3.94
C ALA A 108 -19.00 -1.15 3.53
N PRO A 109 -18.55 0.13 3.55
CA PRO A 109 -17.15 0.46 3.33
C PRO A 109 -16.21 -0.21 4.33
N THR A 110 -15.01 -0.53 3.86
CA THR A 110 -13.89 -0.98 4.72
C THR A 110 -12.80 0.09 4.71
N CYS A 111 -12.35 0.49 5.90
CA CYS A 111 -11.24 1.40 6.10
C CYS A 111 -10.10 0.66 6.80
N TYR A 112 -8.88 0.80 6.29
CA TYR A 112 -7.66 0.38 6.95
C TYR A 112 -6.81 1.60 7.30
N ASP A 113 -6.48 1.73 8.58
CA ASP A 113 -5.51 2.71 9.07
C ASP A 113 -4.21 1.99 9.43
N VAL A 114 -3.09 2.49 8.94
CA VAL A 114 -1.77 1.95 9.23
C VAL A 114 -0.89 3.02 9.85
N PHE A 115 -0.25 2.65 10.95
CA PHE A 115 0.69 3.45 11.69
C PHE A 115 2.01 2.70 11.74
N VAL A 116 3.11 3.36 11.37
CA VAL A 116 4.46 2.83 11.60
C VAL A 116 5.28 3.95 12.22
N SER A 117 5.75 3.77 13.46
CA SER A 117 6.56 4.78 14.14
C SER A 117 7.92 4.94 13.45
N ASP A 118 8.47 6.15 13.52
CA ASP A 118 9.90 6.32 13.32
C ASP A 118 10.67 5.45 14.34
N PRO A 119 11.85 4.94 13.97
CA PRO A 119 12.58 4.03 14.84
C PRO A 119 13.13 4.76 16.07
N VAL A 120 12.91 4.18 17.25
CA VAL A 120 13.55 4.56 18.51
C VAL A 120 14.50 3.44 18.90
N ASP A 121 15.78 3.75 19.08
CA ASP A 121 16.85 2.76 19.28
C ASP A 121 16.86 1.63 18.23
N GLY A 122 16.51 1.99 16.99
CA GLY A 122 16.45 1.08 15.85
C GLY A 122 15.15 0.28 15.72
N LEU A 123 14.20 0.43 16.66
CA LEU A 123 12.93 -0.30 16.67
C LEU A 123 11.76 0.60 16.25
N SER A 124 11.00 0.14 15.26
CA SER A 124 9.72 0.72 14.87
C SER A 124 8.57 -0.15 15.36
N ALA A 125 7.54 0.47 15.95
CA ALA A 125 6.25 -0.16 16.18
C ALA A 125 5.37 0.02 14.93
N ALA A 126 4.58 -0.98 14.59
CA ALA A 126 3.66 -0.93 13.47
C ALA A 126 2.29 -1.47 13.89
N GLU A 127 1.21 -0.79 13.52
CA GLU A 127 -0.16 -1.19 13.81
C GLU A 127 -1.05 -1.03 12.58
N LEU A 128 -1.88 -2.03 12.32
CA LEU A 128 -2.97 -1.99 11.35
C LEU A 128 -4.30 -2.03 12.10
N ARG A 129 -5.18 -1.08 11.80
CA ARG A 129 -6.58 -1.06 12.26
C ARG A 129 -7.51 -1.28 11.08
N ARG A 130 -8.59 -2.03 11.27
CA ARG A 130 -9.72 -2.13 10.33
C ARG A 130 -10.95 -1.49 10.97
N ASN A 131 -11.53 -0.49 10.33
CA ASN A 131 -12.69 0.25 10.83
C ASN A 131 -12.49 0.73 12.29
N GLY A 132 -11.31 1.28 12.57
CA GLY A 132 -10.93 1.75 13.92
C GLY A 132 -10.50 0.67 14.92
N THR A 133 -10.68 -0.61 14.62
CA THR A 133 -10.30 -1.72 15.52
C THR A 133 -8.91 -2.27 15.17
N ALA A 134 -8.00 -2.36 16.15
CA ALA A 134 -6.67 -2.92 15.95
C ALA A 134 -6.74 -4.40 15.53
N LEU A 135 -6.04 -4.75 14.45
CA LEU A 135 -6.05 -6.07 13.82
C LEU A 135 -4.69 -6.77 13.89
N LEU A 136 -3.60 -6.04 13.61
CA LEU A 136 -2.23 -6.55 13.68
C LEU A 136 -1.32 -5.50 14.32
N ARG A 137 -0.34 -5.98 15.08
CA ARG A 137 0.76 -5.18 15.63
C ARG A 137 2.07 -5.92 15.46
N TRP A 138 3.09 -5.22 14.95
CA TRP A 138 4.44 -5.74 14.81
C TRP A 138 5.45 -4.77 15.43
N ASN A 139 6.55 -5.31 15.95
CA ASN A 139 7.77 -4.54 16.16
C ASN A 139 8.79 -4.95 15.11
N VAL A 140 9.46 -3.98 14.50
CA VAL A 140 10.37 -4.19 13.36
C VAL A 140 11.67 -3.45 13.61
N SER A 141 12.80 -4.14 13.44
CA SER A 141 14.14 -3.55 13.45
C SER A 141 14.71 -3.58 12.04
N GLY A 142 14.83 -2.40 11.41
CA GLY A 142 15.19 -2.29 9.99
C GLY A 142 14.15 -2.99 9.11
N PHE A 143 14.50 -4.14 8.54
CA PHE A 143 13.60 -4.98 7.73
C PHE A 143 13.23 -6.30 8.39
N THR A 144 13.61 -6.52 9.65
CA THR A 144 13.42 -7.78 10.37
C THR A 144 12.33 -7.62 11.42
N ILE A 145 11.38 -8.55 11.47
CA ILE A 145 10.33 -8.57 12.48
C ILE A 145 10.91 -9.07 13.80
N VAL A 146 10.64 -8.36 14.88
CA VAL A 146 11.07 -8.68 16.25
C VAL A 146 9.91 -9.28 17.05
N ASP A 147 8.71 -8.75 16.85
CA ASP A 147 7.47 -9.21 17.48
C ASP A 147 6.35 -9.21 16.42
N PRO A 148 5.46 -10.22 16.37
CA PRO A 148 5.23 -11.30 17.34
C PRO A 148 6.27 -12.43 17.30
N PRO A 149 6.38 -13.27 18.36
CA PRO A 149 7.38 -14.35 18.44
C PRO A 149 7.34 -15.34 17.27
N VAL A 150 6.15 -15.61 16.72
CA VAL A 150 5.97 -16.51 15.57
C VAL A 150 6.62 -15.99 14.28
N LEU A 151 6.93 -14.69 14.21
CA LEU A 151 7.60 -14.03 13.09
C LEU A 151 9.00 -13.52 13.43
N ALA A 152 9.43 -13.65 14.69
CA ALA A 152 10.67 -13.06 15.17
C ALA A 152 11.88 -13.58 14.36
N GLY A 153 12.74 -12.67 13.93
CA GLY A 153 13.92 -12.95 13.12
C GLY A 153 13.65 -13.11 11.62
N LEU A 154 12.40 -13.15 11.18
CA LEU A 154 12.07 -13.21 9.75
C LEU A 154 12.17 -11.81 9.11
N PRO A 155 12.73 -11.69 7.90
CA PRO A 155 12.63 -10.45 7.14
C PRO A 155 11.18 -10.22 6.70
N LEU A 156 10.77 -8.96 6.59
CA LEU A 156 9.43 -8.57 6.10
C LEU A 156 9.07 -9.27 4.78
N THR A 157 10.02 -9.44 3.87
CA THR A 157 9.82 -10.11 2.58
C THR A 157 9.75 -11.65 2.68
N GLY A 158 10.16 -12.23 3.81
CA GLY A 158 10.25 -13.68 4.06
C GLY A 158 8.99 -14.30 4.67
N ILE A 159 7.96 -13.54 5.02
CA ILE A 159 6.78 -14.05 5.72
C ILE A 159 5.68 -14.64 4.81
N ASN A 160 5.96 -14.89 3.52
CA ASN A 160 4.93 -15.33 2.56
C ASN A 160 4.26 -16.66 2.96
N GLU A 161 5.04 -17.61 3.48
CA GLU A 161 4.51 -18.89 3.96
C GLU A 161 3.57 -18.71 5.13
N TRP A 162 3.96 -17.88 6.11
CA TRP A 162 3.08 -17.54 7.24
C TRP A 162 1.80 -16.86 6.77
N ILE A 163 1.89 -15.89 5.85
CA ILE A 163 0.72 -15.24 5.25
C ILE A 163 -0.21 -16.31 4.65
N ALA A 164 0.32 -17.26 3.87
CA ALA A 164 -0.49 -18.29 3.22
C ALA A 164 -1.28 -19.19 4.19
N THR A 165 -0.85 -19.30 5.45
CA THR A 165 -1.59 -20.05 6.49
C THR A 165 -2.82 -19.32 7.04
N ARG A 166 -2.99 -18.03 6.71
CA ARG A 166 -4.09 -17.20 7.21
C ARG A 166 -5.34 -17.37 6.35
N ASP A 167 -6.49 -17.05 6.94
CA ASP A 167 -7.74 -16.85 6.21
C ASP A 167 -7.63 -15.63 5.26
N PRO A 168 -8.52 -15.48 4.28
CA PRO A 168 -8.42 -14.41 3.29
C PRO A 168 -8.28 -13.00 3.91
N ALA A 169 -9.05 -12.70 4.95
CA ALA A 169 -8.97 -11.43 5.66
C ALA A 169 -7.62 -11.22 6.38
N GLY A 170 -7.10 -12.26 7.05
CA GLY A 170 -5.77 -12.21 7.67
C GLY A 170 -4.64 -12.09 6.66
N GLN A 171 -4.77 -12.72 5.48
CA GLN A 171 -3.80 -12.57 4.38
C GLN A 171 -3.72 -11.14 3.87
N GLU A 172 -4.87 -10.52 3.64
CA GLU A 172 -4.97 -9.13 3.22
C GLU A 172 -4.33 -8.19 4.25
N ALA A 173 -4.74 -8.32 5.51
CA ALA A 173 -4.21 -7.52 6.62
C ALA A 173 -2.69 -7.62 6.75
N ALA A 174 -2.14 -8.84 6.70
CA ALA A 174 -0.71 -9.06 6.78
C ALA A 174 0.06 -8.46 5.60
N ARG A 175 -0.49 -8.53 4.38
CA ARG A 175 0.13 -7.92 3.20
C ARG A 175 0.13 -6.39 3.29
N ILE A 176 -0.96 -5.78 3.78
CA ILE A 176 -1.06 -4.33 4.01
C ILE A 176 0.01 -3.88 5.01
N LEU A 177 0.07 -4.51 6.20
CA LEU A 177 1.02 -4.10 7.24
C LEU A 177 2.47 -4.29 6.80
N ARG A 178 2.78 -5.42 6.14
CA ARG A 178 4.10 -5.66 5.54
C ARG A 178 4.51 -4.56 4.58
N TRP A 179 3.62 -4.20 3.66
CA TRP A 179 3.93 -3.19 2.65
C TRP A 179 4.16 -1.81 3.28
N ALA A 180 3.34 -1.44 4.27
CA ALA A 180 3.53 -0.21 5.02
C ALA A 180 4.89 -0.15 5.74
N CYS A 181 5.32 -1.26 6.38
CA CYS A 181 6.63 -1.32 7.04
C CYS A 181 7.79 -1.12 6.03
N LEU A 182 7.70 -1.73 4.84
CA LEU A 182 8.70 -1.55 3.78
C LEU A 182 8.76 -0.09 3.29
N LEU A 183 7.60 0.56 3.12
CA LEU A 183 7.53 1.97 2.70
C LEU A 183 8.02 2.94 3.80
N ALA A 184 7.73 2.66 5.06
CA ALA A 184 8.14 3.47 6.20
C ALA A 184 9.68 3.59 6.30
N HIS A 185 10.42 2.55 5.92
CA HIS A 185 11.89 2.60 5.91
C HIS A 185 12.46 3.70 4.99
N GLY A 186 11.76 4.03 3.88
CA GLY A 186 12.17 5.09 2.96
C GLY A 186 11.95 6.52 3.47
N ARG A 187 11.28 6.69 4.61
CA ARG A 187 10.67 7.96 5.03
C ARG A 187 11.71 9.00 5.40
N GLN A 188 12.68 8.62 6.21
CA GLN A 188 13.75 9.53 6.65
C GLN A 188 14.57 10.07 5.47
N ARG A 189 14.78 9.25 4.42
CA ARG A 189 15.43 9.70 3.18
C ARG A 189 14.56 10.71 2.43
N ALA A 190 13.26 10.47 2.32
CA ALA A 190 12.34 11.40 1.66
C ALA A 190 12.25 12.76 2.37
N ARG A 191 12.18 12.77 3.72
CA ARG A 191 12.21 14.00 4.52
C ARG A 191 13.47 14.84 4.27
N ARG A 192 14.60 14.18 4.07
CA ARG A 192 15.89 14.82 3.74
C ARG A 192 16.09 15.11 2.25
N LYS A 193 15.07 14.85 1.41
CA LYS A 193 15.12 14.97 -0.06
C LYS A 193 16.31 14.24 -0.69
N LEU A 194 16.66 13.07 -0.13
CA LEU A 194 17.77 12.26 -0.63
C LEU A 194 17.31 11.31 -1.73
N SER A 195 17.99 11.34 -2.86
CA SER A 195 17.84 10.38 -3.95
C SER A 195 18.40 9.00 -3.55
N TYR A 196 18.01 7.98 -4.32
CA TYR A 196 18.59 6.65 -4.27
C TYR A 196 19.65 6.53 -5.36
N GLU A 197 20.72 5.80 -5.07
CA GLU A 197 21.60 5.32 -6.13
C GLU A 197 20.84 4.34 -7.01
N GLN A 198 21.16 4.29 -8.30
CA GLN A 198 20.44 3.42 -9.24
C GLN A 198 20.54 1.94 -8.84
N ALA A 199 21.65 1.53 -8.24
CA ALA A 199 21.87 0.16 -7.74
C ALA A 199 20.98 -0.21 -6.54
N ASP A 200 20.46 0.79 -5.80
CA ASP A 200 19.58 0.57 -4.66
C ASP A 200 18.10 0.53 -5.06
N LEU A 201 17.77 0.84 -6.32
CA LEU A 201 16.41 0.80 -6.82
C LEU A 201 15.93 -0.65 -6.97
N PRO A 202 14.67 -0.96 -6.62
CA PRO A 202 14.14 -2.31 -6.71
C PRO A 202 13.77 -2.64 -8.17
N ALA A 203 14.79 -2.87 -8.98
CA ALA A 203 14.68 -3.14 -10.42
C ALA A 203 13.69 -4.29 -10.70
N GLY A 204 12.81 -4.06 -11.68
CA GLY A 204 11.79 -5.01 -12.13
C GLY A 204 10.62 -5.24 -11.18
N GLN A 205 10.55 -4.56 -10.02
CA GLN A 205 9.51 -4.84 -9.02
C GLN A 205 8.18 -4.13 -9.27
N CYS A 206 8.15 -3.10 -10.09
CA CYS A 206 6.92 -2.42 -10.51
C CYS A 206 7.11 -1.70 -11.86
N PHE A 207 6.04 -1.12 -12.39
CA PHE A 207 6.04 -0.34 -13.63
C PHE A 207 7.20 0.65 -13.75
N THR A 208 7.40 1.53 -12.76
CA THR A 208 8.47 2.54 -12.80
C THR A 208 9.87 1.94 -12.83
N PHE A 209 10.05 0.79 -12.18
CA PHE A 209 11.36 0.15 -12.06
C PHE A 209 11.63 -0.91 -13.14
N GLN A 210 10.79 -0.97 -14.18
CA GLN A 210 11.16 -1.74 -15.37
C GLN A 210 12.38 -1.12 -16.05
N PRO A 211 13.29 -1.93 -16.64
CA PRO A 211 14.56 -1.44 -17.19
C PRO A 211 14.42 -0.25 -18.13
N GLU A 212 13.37 -0.22 -18.95
CA GLU A 212 13.11 0.80 -19.95
C GLU A 212 12.69 2.15 -19.36
N ARG A 213 12.20 2.16 -18.11
CA ARG A 213 11.67 3.36 -17.43
C ARG A 213 12.54 3.81 -16.27
N MET A 214 13.24 2.89 -15.62
CA MET A 214 14.06 3.17 -14.46
C MET A 214 15.16 4.18 -14.77
N ALA A 215 15.73 4.14 -15.98
CA ALA A 215 16.80 5.06 -16.41
C ALA A 215 16.37 6.54 -16.48
N THR A 216 15.08 6.82 -16.63
CA THR A 216 14.54 8.20 -16.74
C THR A 216 13.60 8.56 -15.58
N ALA A 217 13.45 7.67 -14.60
CA ALA A 217 12.62 7.91 -13.42
C ALA A 217 13.33 8.86 -12.45
N ALA A 218 12.73 10.03 -12.22
CA ALA A 218 13.21 11.00 -11.24
C ALA A 218 12.28 11.01 -10.01
N ARG A 219 12.86 11.25 -8.83
CA ARG A 219 12.09 11.41 -7.59
C ARG A 219 11.31 12.73 -7.61
N THR A 220 10.06 12.67 -7.16
CA THR A 220 9.22 13.84 -6.88
C THR A 220 9.21 14.09 -5.38
N PHE A 221 10.09 14.98 -4.90
CA PHE A 221 10.22 15.25 -3.46
C PHE A 221 9.20 16.24 -2.92
N ASP A 222 8.79 17.22 -3.74
CA ASP A 222 7.93 18.31 -3.29
C ASP A 222 6.46 17.90 -3.07
N THR A 223 6.15 16.64 -3.34
CA THR A 223 4.83 16.06 -3.07
C THR A 223 4.75 15.37 -1.72
N PHE A 224 5.87 15.08 -1.04
CA PHE A 224 5.86 14.37 0.25
C PHE A 224 5.04 15.12 1.32
N VAL A 225 4.20 14.38 2.04
CA VAL A 225 3.38 14.92 3.14
C VAL A 225 3.69 14.14 4.41
N ASP A 226 4.12 14.85 5.46
CA ASP A 226 4.32 14.24 6.77
C ASP A 226 3.03 14.27 7.60
N PHE A 227 2.19 13.24 7.46
CA PHE A 227 0.92 13.16 8.18
C PHE A 227 1.07 13.07 9.70
N SER A 228 2.23 12.65 10.21
CA SER A 228 2.48 12.65 11.66
C SER A 228 2.73 14.06 12.21
N GLU A 229 3.15 15.01 11.37
CA GLU A 229 3.35 16.41 11.77
C GLU A 229 2.12 17.29 11.53
N THR A 230 1.30 16.96 10.53
CA THR A 230 0.05 17.71 10.28
C THR A 230 -1.02 17.45 11.34
N GLY A 231 -0.93 16.32 12.06
CA GLY A 231 -1.97 15.86 12.98
C GLY A 231 -3.26 15.42 12.26
N THR A 232 -3.23 15.32 10.93
CA THR A 232 -4.35 14.86 10.10
C THR A 232 -4.10 13.44 9.63
N MET A 233 -5.17 12.67 9.47
CA MET A 233 -5.06 11.34 8.89
C MET A 233 -5.08 11.45 7.36
N PRO A 234 -4.37 10.56 6.64
CA PRO A 234 -4.55 10.45 5.19
C PRO A 234 -6.03 10.25 4.84
N LEU A 235 -6.50 10.80 3.72
CA LEU A 235 -7.91 10.82 3.27
C LEU A 235 -8.92 11.43 4.27
N SER A 236 -8.50 12.40 5.11
CA SER A 236 -9.41 13.11 6.03
C SER A 236 -9.76 14.54 5.61
N HIS A 237 -9.58 14.87 4.32
CA HIS A 237 -9.80 16.21 3.75
C HIS A 237 -11.21 16.39 3.19
#